data_AF-A0A967ANL6-F1
#
_entry.id   AF-A0A967ANL6-F1
#
_cell.length_a   1.000
_cell.length_b   1.000
_cell.length_c   1.000
_cell.angle_alpha   90.00
_cell.angle_beta   90.00
_cell.angle_gamma   90.00
#
_symmetry.space_group_name_H-M   'P 1'
#
loop_
_entity.id
_entity.type
_entity.pdbx_description
1 polymer ?
#
loop_
_entity_poly.entity_id
_entity_poly.type
_entity_poly.pdbx_seq_one_letter_code
_entity_poly.pdbx_strand_id
1 'polypeptide(L)'
;MRWHIIGPWSVAVRPEFYWDRNGRWTGAEQFVKAITSTVEYKLPYQWTNTLIRVEHRYDESTGVGGGFSKNGKLRPGVAGLTPGQHLLLLGVLVSFDSP
;
A
#
# COMPACT_ATOMS: atom_id res chain seq x y z
N MET A 1 -9.91 8.77 1.43
CA MET A 1 -11.21 9.21 0.89
C MET A 1 -11.52 8.37 -0.34
N ARG A 2 -12.77 7.91 -0.54
CA ARG A 2 -13.16 7.04 -1.67
C ARG A 2 -14.19 7.77 -2.51
N TRP A 3 -13.96 7.80 -3.82
CA TRP A 3 -14.82 8.45 -4.80
C TRP A 3 -15.36 7.41 -5.78
N HIS A 4 -16.67 7.47 -6.01
CA HIS A 4 -17.29 6.82 -7.14
C HIS A 4 -17.17 7.74 -8.35
N ILE A 5 -16.52 7.30 -9.43
CA ILE A 5 -16.28 8.17 -10.59
C ILE A 5 -17.43 8.02 -11.59
N ILE A 6 -17.54 6.84 -12.20
CA ILE A 6 -18.51 6.57 -13.26
C ILE A 6 -18.77 5.07 -13.37
N GLY A 7 -20.05 4.70 -13.54
CA GLY A 7 -20.46 3.32 -13.75
C GLY A 7 -19.88 2.37 -12.69
N PRO A 8 -19.17 1.29 -13.06
CA PRO A 8 -18.61 0.32 -12.11
C PRO A 8 -17.32 0.78 -11.40
N TRP A 9 -16.80 1.97 -11.72
CA TRP A 9 -15.48 2.41 -11.26
C TRP A 9 -15.52 3.17 -9.93
N SER A 10 -14.55 2.89 -9.07
CA SER A 10 -14.29 3.72 -7.89
C SER A 10 -12.79 3.90 -7.70
N VAL A 11 -12.38 5.04 -7.15
CA VAL A 11 -10.99 5.31 -6.80
C VAL A 11 -10.87 5.75 -5.36
N ALA A 12 -9.72 5.53 -4.76
CA ALA A 12 -9.42 6.06 -3.44
C ALA A 12 -7.97 6.50 -3.35
N VAL A 13 -7.74 7.51 -2.52
CA VAL A 13 -6.40 7.91 -2.09
C VAL A 13 -6.40 7.94 -0.57
N ARG A 14 -5.37 7.34 0.01
CA ARG A 14 -5.15 7.26 1.46
C ARG A 14 -3.70 7.68 1.76
N PRO A 15 -3.48 8.93 2.19
CA PRO A 15 -2.21 9.33 2.77
C PRO A 15 -2.10 8.80 4.20
N GLU A 16 -0.92 8.36 4.59
CA GLU A 16 -0.59 7.89 5.94
C GLU A 16 0.70 8.59 6.39
N PHE A 17 0.74 9.04 7.64
CA PHE A 17 1.91 9.67 8.24
C PHE A 17 2.17 9.01 9.59
N TYR A 18 3.41 8.58 9.80
CA TYR A 18 3.80 7.89 11.01
C TYR A 18 5.15 8.39 11.50
N TRP A 19 5.19 8.82 12.75
CA TRP A 19 6.43 9.20 13.40
C TRP A 19 6.85 8.12 14.39
N ASP A 20 7.87 7.34 14.00
CA ASP A 20 8.49 6.36 14.88
C ASP A 20 9.58 7.03 15.71
N ARG A 21 9.20 7.70 16.81
CA ARG A 21 10.14 8.47 17.65
C ARG A 21 11.17 7.63 18.39
N ASN A 22 10.90 6.35 18.61
CA ASN A 22 11.76 5.46 19.40
C ASN A 22 12.20 4.22 18.62
N GLY A 23 11.92 4.18 17.31
CA GLY A 23 12.25 3.04 16.45
C GLY A 23 11.53 1.75 16.83
N ARG A 24 10.41 1.81 17.55
CA ARG A 24 9.75 0.61 18.07
C ARG A 24 9.15 -0.25 16.96
N TRP A 25 8.74 0.37 15.86
CA TRP A 25 8.10 -0.31 14.74
C TRP A 25 9.06 -0.62 13.60
N THR A 26 10.03 0.26 13.40
CA THR A 26 10.91 0.25 12.23
C THR A 26 12.38 -0.07 12.59
N GLY A 27 12.71 -0.16 13.87
CA GLY A 27 14.06 -0.41 14.37
C GLY A 27 14.95 0.83 14.49
N ALA A 28 14.50 2.00 14.01
CA ALA A 28 15.24 3.25 14.08
C ALA A 28 14.30 4.47 14.13
N GLU A 29 14.75 5.56 14.75
CA GLU A 29 13.99 6.81 14.73
C GLU A 29 13.83 7.33 13.29
N GLN A 30 12.58 7.46 12.86
CA GLN A 30 12.27 7.94 11.51
C GLN A 30 10.83 8.45 11.39
N PHE A 31 10.61 9.27 10.36
CA PHE A 31 9.28 9.66 9.91
C PHE A 31 8.96 8.92 8.61
N VAL A 32 7.87 8.16 8.62
CA VAL A 32 7.37 7.39 7.48
C VAL A 32 6.13 8.05 6.92
N LYS A 33 6.09 8.18 5.60
CA LYS A 33 4.94 8.68 4.84
C LYS A 33 4.54 7.60 3.87
N ALA A 34 3.24 7.40 3.69
CA ALA A 34 2.73 6.54 2.65
C ALA A 34 1.65 7.25 1.87
N ILE A 35 1.57 6.94 0.57
CA ILE A 35 0.40 7.23 -0.23
C ILE A 35 -0.06 5.95 -0.90
N THR A 36 -1.30 5.57 -0.60
CA THR A 36 -1.98 4.47 -1.27
C THR A 36 -2.99 5.04 -2.26
N SER A 37 -2.89 4.61 -3.51
CA SER A 37 -3.83 4.88 -4.58
C SER A 37 -4.52 3.58 -4.98
N THR A 38 -5.84 3.60 -5.03
CA THR A 38 -6.66 2.42 -5.30
C THR A 38 -7.57 2.69 -6.49
N VAL A 39 -7.67 1.74 -7.40
CA VAL A 39 -8.70 1.68 -8.44
C VAL A 39 -9.50 0.40 -8.25
N GLU A 40 -10.82 0.53 -8.29
CA GLU A 40 -11.78 -0.55 -8.12
C GLU A 40 -12.72 -0.63 -9.32
N TYR A 41 -13.07 -1.86 -9.69
CA TYR A 41 -14.05 -2.17 -10.73
C TYR A 41 -15.04 -3.21 -10.23
N LYS A 42 -16.34 -2.90 -10.29
CA LYS A 42 -17.43 -3.79 -9.89
C LYS A 42 -18.09 -4.47 -11.08
N LEU A 43 -18.25 -5.78 -10.98
CA LEU A 43 -18.81 -6.69 -11.99
C LEU A 43 -19.95 -7.50 -11.36
N PRO A 44 -21.18 -6.95 -11.31
CA PRO A 44 -22.36 -7.75 -10.97
C PRO A 44 -22.69 -8.69 -12.12
N TYR A 45 -22.89 -9.98 -11.83
CA TYR A 45 -23.34 -10.99 -12.79
C TYR A 45 -24.22 -12.03 -12.11
N GLN A 46 -25.50 -12.08 -12.49
CA GLN A 46 -26.53 -12.92 -11.87
C GLN A 46 -26.54 -12.78 -10.34
N TRP A 47 -26.36 -13.87 -9.59
CA TRP A 47 -26.30 -13.90 -8.12
C TRP A 47 -24.88 -13.66 -7.58
N THR A 48 -23.95 -13.16 -8.40
CA THR A 48 -22.56 -12.89 -8.00
C THR A 48 -22.20 -11.43 -8.17
N ASN A 49 -21.36 -10.92 -7.28
CA ASN A 49 -20.75 -9.61 -7.36
C ASN A 49 -19.24 -9.76 -7.27
N THR A 50 -18.53 -9.41 -8.35
CA THR A 50 -17.08 -9.42 -8.38
C THR A 50 -16.53 -8.00 -8.25
N LEU A 51 -15.57 -7.79 -7.35
CA LEU A 51 -14.82 -6.56 -7.20
C LEU A 51 -13.35 -6.84 -7.53
N ILE A 52 -12.84 -6.17 -8.56
CA ILE A 52 -11.41 -6.16 -8.89
C ILE A 52 -10.81 -4.88 -8.31
N ARG A 53 -9.71 -4.99 -7.58
CA ARG A 53 -9.01 -3.86 -6.97
C ARG A 53 -7.54 -3.89 -7.33
N VAL A 54 -7.04 -2.79 -7.88
CA VAL A 54 -5.61 -2.53 -8.02
C VAL A 54 -5.21 -1.48 -6.99
N GLU A 55 -4.17 -1.75 -6.23
CA GLU A 55 -3.64 -0.84 -5.22
C GLU A 55 -2.16 -0.61 -5.44
N HIS A 56 -1.77 0.66 -5.59
CA HIS A 56 -0.39 1.10 -5.60
C HIS A 56 -0.10 1.85 -4.30
N ARG A 57 0.95 1.44 -3.60
CA ARG A 57 1.42 2.12 -2.40
C ARG A 57 2.87 2.55 -2.62
N TYR A 58 3.13 3.82 -2.32
CA TYR A 58 4.47 4.34 -2.20
C TYR A 58 4.71 4.73 -0.76
N ASP A 59 5.76 4.15 -0.18
CA ASP A 59 6.23 4.46 1.17
C ASP A 59 7.57 5.20 1.08
N GLU A 60 7.71 6.26 1.87
CA GLU A 60 8.93 7.03 2.03
C GLU A 60 9.30 7.09 3.51
N SER A 61 10.53 6.70 3.84
CA SER A 61 11.12 6.85 5.16
C SER A 61 12.18 7.95 5.15
N THR A 62 12.08 8.83 6.14
CA THR A 62 13.01 9.93 6.39
C THR A 62 13.57 9.79 7.81
N GLY A 63 14.78 9.24 7.93
CA GLY A 63 15.49 9.04 9.19
C GLY A 63 16.90 8.49 8.95
N VAL A 64 17.86 8.91 9.78
CA VAL A 64 19.31 8.66 9.55
C VAL A 64 19.68 7.17 9.60
N GLY A 65 18.90 6.38 10.35
CA GLY A 65 19.04 4.92 10.43
C GLY A 65 17.81 4.15 9.90
N GLY A 66 16.84 4.87 9.32
CA GLY A 66 15.61 4.30 8.80
C GLY A 66 15.71 3.89 7.34
N GLY A 67 14.65 3.26 6.83
CA GLY A 67 14.55 2.86 5.44
C GLY A 67 14.06 1.43 5.25
N PHE A 68 13.72 1.13 4.00
CA PHE A 68 13.24 -0.17 3.58
C PHE A 68 14.38 -1.05 3.09
N SER A 69 14.23 -2.36 3.23
CA SER A 69 15.25 -3.32 2.75
C SER A 69 15.44 -3.18 1.23
N LYS A 70 16.64 -2.81 0.83
CA LYS A 70 17.07 -2.75 -0.56
C LYS A 70 17.86 -4.02 -0.84
N ASN A 71 17.32 -4.89 -1.70
CA ASN A 71 17.91 -6.17 -2.11
C ASN A 71 19.46 -6.15 -2.10
N GLY A 72 20.05 -6.94 -1.21
CA GLY A 72 21.51 -7.05 -1.04
C GLY A 72 22.05 -6.48 0.27
N LYS A 73 23.30 -6.82 0.56
CA LYS A 73 24.04 -6.29 1.71
C LYS A 73 25.01 -5.24 1.20
N LEU A 74 25.07 -4.07 1.86
CA LEU A 74 26.10 -3.06 1.58
C LEU A 74 27.49 -3.59 1.97
N ARG A 75 27.56 -4.35 3.07
CA ARG A 75 28.74 -5.04 3.61
C ARG A 75 28.30 -6.31 4.34
N PRO A 76 29.16 -7.31 4.59
CA PRO A 76 28.80 -8.47 5.42
C PRO A 76 28.18 -8.01 6.75
N GLY A 77 26.92 -8.39 7.00
CA GLY A 77 26.17 -8.01 8.22
C GLY A 77 25.40 -6.68 8.16
N VAL A 78 25.56 -5.86 7.10
CA VAL A 78 24.86 -4.57 6.96
C VAL A 78 23.88 -4.62 5.78
N ALA A 79 22.58 -4.58 6.07
CA ALA A 79 21.54 -4.52 5.05
C ALA A 79 21.61 -3.19 4.27
N GLY A 80 21.45 -3.25 2.95
CA GLY A 80 21.20 -2.03 2.17
C GLY A 80 19.82 -1.50 2.50
N LEU A 81 19.70 -0.20 2.79
CA LEU A 81 18.42 0.46 2.96
C LEU A 81 18.15 1.44 1.82
N THR A 82 16.87 1.61 1.49
CA THR A 82 16.38 2.62 0.55
C THR A 82 15.31 3.47 1.24
N PRO A 83 15.30 4.80 1.05
CA PRO A 83 14.27 5.65 1.63
C PRO A 83 12.91 5.40 1.00
N GLY A 84 12.84 5.00 -0.28
CA GLY A 84 11.59 4.78 -1.00
C GLY A 84 11.32 3.31 -1.30
N GLN A 85 10.07 2.88 -1.12
CA GLN A 85 9.57 1.56 -1.52
C GLN A 85 8.24 1.69 -2.29
N HIS A 86 8.10 0.89 -3.35
CA HIS A 86 6.84 0.73 -4.07
C HIS A 86 6.25 -0.66 -3.81
N LEU A 87 4.94 -0.72 -3.65
CA LEU A 87 4.17 -1.96 -3.55
C LEU A 87 2.97 -1.87 -4.50
N LEU A 88 2.74 -2.94 -5.26
CA LEU A 88 1.59 -3.08 -6.14
C LEU A 88 0.83 -4.35 -5.73
N LEU A 89 -0.47 -4.21 -5.46
CA LEU A 89 -1.35 -5.33 -5.13
C LEU A 89 -2.50 -5.41 -6.13
N LEU A 90 -2.86 -6.64 -6.50
CA LEU A 90 -4.08 -6.98 -7.20
C LEU A 90 -4.93 -7.84 -6.27
N GLY A 91 -6.16 -7.40 -6.02
CA GLY A 91 -7.16 -8.13 -5.25
C GLY A 91 -8.38 -8.43 -6.10
N VAL A 92 -8.93 -9.62 -5.95
CA VAL A 92 -10.24 -10.01 -6.51
C VAL A 92 -11.09 -10.50 -5.36
N LEU A 93 -12.28 -9.91 -5.19
CA LEU A 93 -13.26 -10.31 -4.21
C LEU A 93 -14.53 -10.74 -4.96
N VAL A 94 -14.99 -11.96 -4.70
CA VAL A 94 -16.23 -12.49 -5.25
C VAL A 94 -17.20 -12.72 -4.09
N SER A 95 -18.35 -12.06 -4.14
CA SER A 95 -19.46 -12.28 -3.22
C SER A 95 -20.61 -12.96 -3.94
N PHE A 96 -21.31 -13.84 -3.22
CA PHE A 96 -22.48 -14.56 -3.69
C PHE A 96 -23.69 -14.05 -2.92
N ASP A 97 -24.68 -13.55 -3.64
CA ASP A 97 -25.99 -13.23 -3.08
C ASP A 97 -26.91 -14.46 -3.24
N SER A 98 -27.94 -14.56 -2.39
CA SER A 98 -28.94 -15.64 -2.53
C SER A 98 -29.80 -15.38 -3.79
N PRO A 99 -30.23 -16.42 -4.53
CA PRO A 99 -31.17 -16.27 -5.65
C PRO A 99 -32.50 -15.64 -5.25
#